data_AF-A0AAX3KZR2-F1
#
_entry.id   AF-A0AAX3KZR2-F1
#
_cell.length_a   1.000
_cell.length_b   1.000
_cell.length_c   1.000
_cell.angle_alpha   90.00
_cell.angle_beta   90.00
_cell.angle_gamma   90.00
#
_symmetry.space_group_name_H-M   'P 1'
#
loop_
_entity.id
_entity.type
_entity.pdbx_description
1 polymer ?
#
loop_
_entity_poly.entity_id
_entity_poly.type
_entity_poly.pdbx_seq_one_letter_code
_entity_poly.pdbx_strand_id
1 'polypeptide(L)'
;MTVDGLSWVDSANGHADFSLHNLPLGVFSRGQETPRGGVAVGDFILDLRFALEAGLFQGEAQRAAELAGEETLNAFFAAGKTTRIALRQAVQALVRADHPQRDQLLELGEHLLPPQSACRMHLPARVGDYTDFYVGIHHATQIGRLFRPDNPLLPNYKHVPIAYHGRASTLGVSGEAFKRPRGQTLPPGQEAPVVGPCRRLDYELELGIWIGPGNAQGEPIAIADAAEHIAGFCLLNDWSARDIQAWEYQPLGPFLSKSFASTLSPWVVTAEALAPYRTAQPARPTGDPQPLPYLFDEDDQAGGALDIELEVLLHTPLMAQQGLPAQRIALSNTLNMYWTVAQMVAHHTVNGCALNPGDFFGSGTLSGPDAGSCGSLLEVTQGGKQPLQLPGGETRTFLEDGDEVILRARCRKPGLPGIGFGDCRGRVQAAD
;
A
#
# COMPACT_ATOMS: atom_id res chain seq x y z
N MET A 1 -24.39 -5.76 11.46
CA MET A 1 -24.00 -6.34 10.15
C MET A 1 -24.32 -7.80 10.20
N THR A 2 -25.38 -8.22 9.53
CA THR A 2 -25.74 -9.63 9.39
C THR A 2 -24.65 -10.36 8.64
N VAL A 3 -24.21 -11.48 9.21
CA VAL A 3 -23.48 -12.53 8.51
C VAL A 3 -24.37 -13.05 7.37
N ASP A 4 -23.75 -13.37 6.24
CA ASP A 4 -24.29 -14.00 5.03
C ASP A 4 -25.02 -13.13 4.00
N GLY A 5 -24.28 -12.80 2.95
CA GLY A 5 -24.81 -12.69 1.59
C GLY A 5 -23.79 -13.32 0.64
N LEU A 6 -24.20 -14.33 -0.12
CA LEU A 6 -23.39 -14.85 -1.23
C LEU A 6 -23.50 -13.88 -2.42
N SER A 7 -22.52 -13.95 -3.31
CA SER A 7 -22.56 -13.29 -4.62
C SER A 7 -23.10 -14.25 -5.67
N TRP A 8 -23.77 -13.72 -6.69
CA TRP A 8 -24.00 -14.48 -7.93
C TRP A 8 -22.75 -14.55 -8.80
N VAL A 9 -21.70 -13.78 -8.49
CA VAL A 9 -20.35 -13.97 -9.03
C VAL A 9 -19.67 -15.06 -8.21
N ASP A 10 -19.77 -16.30 -8.68
CA ASP A 10 -19.39 -17.48 -7.89
C ASP A 10 -17.96 -17.40 -7.32
N SER A 11 -17.01 -16.92 -8.12
CA SER A 11 -15.60 -16.75 -7.70
C SER A 11 -15.41 -15.80 -6.52
N ALA A 12 -16.37 -14.90 -6.22
CA ALA A 12 -16.29 -13.98 -5.09
C ALA A 12 -16.60 -14.66 -3.74
N ASN A 13 -17.29 -15.80 -3.77
CA ASN A 13 -17.69 -16.54 -2.57
C ASN A 13 -16.50 -17.28 -1.98
N GLY A 14 -16.02 -16.83 -0.81
CA GLY A 14 -14.80 -17.36 -0.20
C GLY A 14 -13.51 -16.88 -0.88
N HIS A 15 -13.60 -15.90 -1.79
CA HIS A 15 -12.42 -15.32 -2.41
C HIS A 15 -11.50 -14.72 -1.36
N ALA A 16 -10.21 -15.00 -1.52
CA ALA A 16 -9.17 -14.68 -0.57
C ALA A 16 -9.05 -13.15 -0.36
N ASP A 17 -9.14 -12.39 -1.45
CA ASP A 17 -9.01 -10.92 -1.44
C ASP A 17 -10.32 -10.17 -1.78
N PHE A 18 -10.95 -10.46 -2.91
CA PHE A 18 -12.07 -9.70 -3.50
C PHE A 18 -13.46 -10.29 -3.23
N SER A 19 -13.75 -10.58 -1.97
CA SER A 19 -15.11 -10.97 -1.56
C SER A 19 -16.09 -9.77 -1.65
N LEU A 20 -17.39 -10.05 -1.50
CA LEU A 20 -18.45 -9.03 -1.37
C LEU A 20 -18.25 -8.04 -0.22
N HIS A 21 -17.37 -8.37 0.73
CA HIS A 21 -17.06 -7.53 1.86
C HIS A 21 -15.88 -6.60 1.57
N ASN A 22 -15.12 -6.85 0.51
CA ASN A 22 -14.00 -6.00 0.10
C ASN A 22 -14.43 -4.95 -0.91
N LEU A 23 -14.74 -5.37 -2.15
CA LEU A 23 -15.13 -4.47 -3.24
C LEU A 23 -14.17 -3.26 -3.42
N PRO A 24 -12.85 -3.49 -3.61
CA PRO A 24 -11.89 -2.40 -3.77
C PRO A 24 -12.01 -1.79 -5.17
N LEU A 25 -11.66 -0.50 -5.28
CA LEU A 25 -11.67 0.23 -6.55
C LEU A 25 -10.31 0.20 -7.23
N GLY A 26 -10.28 0.21 -8.55
CA GLY A 26 -9.04 0.31 -9.32
C GLY A 26 -9.34 0.87 -10.70
N VAL A 27 -8.29 1.23 -11.44
CA VAL A 27 -8.39 1.65 -12.85
C VAL A 27 -7.84 0.54 -13.73
N PHE A 28 -8.60 0.16 -14.75
CA PHE A 28 -8.23 -0.90 -15.67
C PHE A 28 -8.51 -0.51 -17.12
N SER A 29 -7.92 -1.24 -18.06
CA SER A 29 -8.32 -1.25 -19.47
C SER A 29 -8.30 -2.65 -20.05
N ARG A 30 -9.04 -2.87 -21.14
CA ARG A 30 -8.97 -4.08 -21.97
C ARG A 30 -8.34 -3.75 -23.30
N GLY A 31 -7.24 -4.42 -23.66
CA GLY A 31 -6.53 -4.15 -24.91
C GLY A 31 -6.11 -2.68 -25.04
N GLN A 32 -6.65 -1.98 -26.05
CA GLN A 32 -6.36 -0.57 -26.36
C GLN A 32 -7.50 0.38 -25.94
N GLU A 33 -8.48 -0.11 -25.17
CA GLU A 33 -9.55 0.74 -24.64
C GLU A 33 -9.00 1.80 -23.68
N THR A 34 -9.71 2.92 -23.58
CA THR A 34 -9.44 3.97 -22.60
C THR A 34 -9.53 3.40 -21.17
N PRO A 35 -8.57 3.71 -20.28
CA PRO A 35 -8.65 3.35 -18.87
C PRO A 35 -9.92 3.88 -18.21
N ARG A 36 -10.44 3.12 -17.25
CA ARG A 36 -11.65 3.47 -16.50
C ARG A 36 -11.68 2.76 -15.17
N GLY A 37 -12.42 3.31 -14.23
CA GLY A 37 -12.58 2.68 -12.93
C GLY A 37 -13.46 1.43 -12.95
N GLY A 38 -13.12 0.50 -12.07
CA GLY A 38 -13.85 -0.73 -11.84
C GLY A 38 -13.73 -1.20 -10.39
N VAL A 39 -14.55 -2.18 -10.02
CA VAL A 39 -14.54 -2.78 -8.68
C VAL A 39 -14.19 -4.25 -8.77
N ALA A 40 -13.21 -4.73 -8.00
CA ALA A 40 -12.89 -6.15 -8.01
C ALA A 40 -13.98 -6.98 -7.30
N VAL A 41 -14.45 -8.04 -7.97
CA VAL A 41 -15.46 -8.99 -7.45
C VAL A 41 -15.05 -10.40 -7.86
N GLY A 42 -14.50 -11.17 -6.92
CA GLY A 42 -13.88 -12.47 -7.22
C GLY A 42 -12.75 -12.33 -8.24
N ASP A 43 -12.79 -13.12 -9.31
CA ASP A 43 -11.81 -13.10 -10.40
C ASP A 43 -12.14 -12.06 -11.50
N PHE A 44 -13.16 -11.23 -11.28
CA PHE A 44 -13.70 -10.29 -12.27
C PHE A 44 -13.57 -8.84 -11.80
N ILE A 45 -13.74 -7.91 -12.73
CA ILE A 45 -13.85 -6.47 -12.47
C ILE A 45 -15.24 -6.01 -12.89
N LEU A 46 -16.03 -5.45 -11.99
CA LEU A 46 -17.26 -4.75 -12.34
C LEU A 46 -16.90 -3.44 -13.04
N ASP A 47 -17.21 -3.34 -14.33
CA ASP A 47 -16.95 -2.15 -15.16
C ASP A 47 -17.96 -1.04 -14.84
N LEU A 48 -17.51 0.01 -14.14
CA LEU A 48 -18.39 1.08 -13.68
C LEU A 48 -18.93 1.92 -14.83
N ARG A 49 -18.16 2.10 -15.91
CA ARG A 49 -18.62 2.84 -17.09
C ARG A 49 -19.73 2.07 -17.81
N PHE A 50 -19.51 0.77 -18.04
CA PHE A 50 -20.54 -0.06 -18.65
C PHE A 50 -21.80 -0.16 -17.77
N ALA A 51 -21.63 -0.28 -16.44
CA ALA A 51 -22.75 -0.33 -15.51
C ALA A 51 -23.59 0.97 -15.51
N LEU A 52 -22.97 2.14 -15.70
CA LEU A 52 -23.67 3.41 -15.90
C LEU A 52 -24.44 3.43 -17.23
N GLU A 53 -23.80 3.02 -18.32
CA GLU A 53 -24.43 2.96 -19.65
C GLU A 53 -25.65 2.00 -19.66
N ALA A 54 -25.56 0.91 -18.91
CA ALA A 54 -26.65 -0.04 -18.70
C ALA A 54 -27.72 0.43 -17.69
N GLY A 55 -27.57 1.62 -17.10
CA GLY A 55 -28.56 2.21 -16.17
C GLY A 55 -28.67 1.49 -14.82
N LEU A 56 -27.60 0.84 -14.36
CA LEU A 56 -27.59 0.01 -13.14
C LEU A 56 -27.50 0.82 -11.84
N PHE A 57 -27.29 2.13 -11.93
CA PHE A 57 -27.19 3.03 -10.77
C PHE A 57 -28.22 4.16 -10.87
N GLN A 58 -28.66 4.66 -9.71
CA GLN A 58 -29.61 5.77 -9.59
C GLN A 58 -29.20 6.71 -8.44
N GLY A 59 -29.62 7.97 -8.52
CA GLY A 59 -29.41 8.96 -7.45
C GLY A 59 -27.93 9.15 -7.07
N GLU A 60 -27.63 9.19 -5.77
CA GLU A 60 -26.26 9.36 -5.27
C GLU A 60 -25.29 8.27 -5.74
N ALA A 61 -25.78 7.03 -5.90
CA ALA A 61 -24.94 5.94 -6.40
C ALA A 61 -24.56 6.14 -7.88
N GLN A 62 -25.46 6.71 -8.69
CA GLN A 62 -25.14 7.06 -10.08
C GLN A 62 -24.06 8.14 -10.11
N ARG A 63 -24.23 9.20 -9.31
CA ARG A 63 -23.22 10.26 -9.22
C ARG A 63 -21.86 9.73 -8.77
N ALA A 64 -21.85 8.82 -7.80
CA ALA A 64 -20.63 8.19 -7.30
C ALA A 64 -19.97 7.30 -8.37
N ALA A 65 -20.76 6.52 -9.11
CA ALA A 65 -20.28 5.69 -10.20
C ALA A 65 -19.74 6.54 -11.36
N GLU A 66 -20.36 7.69 -11.69
CA GLU A 66 -19.84 8.62 -12.71
C GLU A 66 -18.42 9.07 -12.38
N LEU A 67 -18.19 9.51 -11.14
CA LEU A 67 -16.89 9.96 -10.67
C LEU A 67 -15.87 8.81 -10.59
N ALA A 68 -16.32 7.63 -10.16
CA ALA A 68 -15.46 6.46 -10.03
C ALA A 68 -15.17 5.77 -11.38
N GLY A 69 -15.99 5.99 -12.41
CA GLY A 69 -15.84 5.43 -13.78
C GLY A 69 -14.95 6.28 -14.71
N GLU A 70 -14.37 7.36 -14.20
CA GLU A 70 -13.37 8.17 -14.90
C GLU A 70 -12.04 7.42 -15.09
N GLU A 71 -11.09 8.03 -15.82
CA GLU A 71 -9.77 7.45 -16.07
C GLU A 71 -8.89 7.42 -14.80
N THR A 72 -9.23 8.22 -13.78
CA THR A 72 -8.59 8.22 -12.47
C THR A 72 -9.61 8.41 -11.36
N LEU A 73 -9.32 7.91 -10.16
CA LEU A 73 -10.22 8.01 -9.01
C LEU A 73 -10.15 9.36 -8.27
N ASN A 74 -9.39 10.35 -8.76
CA ASN A 74 -9.18 11.63 -8.06
C ASN A 74 -10.50 12.37 -7.74
N ALA A 75 -11.41 12.44 -8.71
CA ALA A 75 -12.69 13.13 -8.53
C ALA A 75 -13.60 12.39 -7.53
N PHE A 76 -13.55 11.06 -7.55
CA PHE A 76 -14.24 10.22 -6.56
C PHE A 76 -13.64 10.37 -5.15
N PHE A 77 -12.31 10.45 -5.03
CA PHE A 77 -11.62 10.72 -3.76
C PHE A 77 -12.01 12.09 -3.19
N ALA A 78 -12.09 13.12 -4.05
CA ALA A 78 -12.48 14.47 -3.67
C ALA A 78 -13.92 14.54 -3.11
N ALA A 79 -14.82 13.67 -3.60
CA ALA A 79 -16.23 13.68 -3.22
C ALA A 79 -16.52 13.09 -1.82
N GLY A 80 -15.51 12.55 -1.15
CA GLY A 80 -15.58 12.18 0.27
C GLY A 80 -16.44 10.96 0.59
N LYS A 81 -16.56 10.72 1.90
CA LYS A 81 -17.11 9.49 2.50
C LYS A 81 -18.52 9.15 2.05
N THR A 82 -19.44 10.12 2.01
CA THR A 82 -20.84 9.88 1.63
C THR A 82 -20.94 9.26 0.23
N THR A 83 -20.19 9.81 -0.73
CA THR A 83 -20.12 9.32 -2.11
C THR A 83 -19.55 7.91 -2.18
N ARG A 84 -18.48 7.63 -1.42
CA ARG A 84 -17.87 6.29 -1.36
C ARG A 84 -18.82 5.24 -0.78
N ILE A 85 -19.55 5.59 0.29
CA ILE A 85 -20.56 4.70 0.90
C ILE A 85 -21.69 4.41 -0.08
N ALA A 86 -22.19 5.42 -0.79
CA ALA A 86 -23.27 5.25 -1.77
C ALA A 86 -22.89 4.26 -2.88
N LEU A 87 -21.70 4.41 -3.47
CA LEU A 87 -21.20 3.47 -4.48
C LEU A 87 -21.03 2.06 -3.91
N ARG A 88 -20.38 1.95 -2.74
CA ARG A 88 -20.12 0.66 -2.08
C ARG A 88 -21.42 -0.11 -1.84
N GLN A 89 -22.44 0.55 -1.31
CA GLN A 89 -23.74 -0.08 -1.03
C GLN A 89 -24.44 -0.52 -2.32
N ALA A 90 -24.41 0.32 -3.36
CA ALA A 90 -25.03 0.00 -4.64
C ALA A 90 -24.32 -1.17 -5.35
N VAL A 91 -22.99 -1.15 -5.40
CA VAL A 91 -22.21 -2.26 -5.98
C VAL A 91 -22.44 -3.53 -5.18
N GLN A 92 -22.37 -3.47 -3.85
CA GLN A 92 -22.65 -4.63 -3.01
C GLN A 92 -24.03 -5.21 -3.31
N ALA A 93 -25.07 -4.38 -3.36
CA ALA A 93 -26.43 -4.82 -3.72
C ALA A 93 -26.48 -5.47 -5.11
N LEU A 94 -25.86 -4.86 -6.11
CA LEU A 94 -25.85 -5.33 -7.50
C LEU A 94 -25.30 -6.76 -7.63
N VAL A 95 -24.25 -7.08 -6.87
CA VAL A 95 -23.56 -8.38 -6.97
C VAL A 95 -24.03 -9.42 -5.94
N ARG A 96 -25.06 -9.14 -5.15
CA ARG A 96 -25.65 -10.13 -4.20
C ARG A 96 -26.44 -11.21 -4.91
N ALA A 97 -26.32 -12.46 -4.47
CA ALA A 97 -26.99 -13.62 -5.03
C ALA A 97 -28.53 -13.50 -5.08
N ASP A 98 -29.13 -12.73 -4.17
CA ASP A 98 -30.57 -12.47 -4.08
C ASP A 98 -31.03 -11.23 -4.85
N HIS A 99 -30.17 -10.64 -5.71
CA HIS A 99 -30.54 -9.48 -6.52
C HIS A 99 -31.72 -9.80 -7.48
N PRO A 100 -32.82 -9.02 -7.48
CA PRO A 100 -34.02 -9.33 -8.27
C PRO A 100 -33.79 -9.46 -9.77
N GLN A 101 -32.77 -8.77 -10.31
CA GLN A 101 -32.42 -8.77 -11.73
C GLN A 101 -31.17 -9.60 -12.03
N ARG A 102 -30.83 -10.57 -11.17
CA ARG A 102 -29.63 -11.41 -11.34
C ARG A 102 -29.49 -11.99 -12.75
N ASP A 103 -30.55 -12.58 -13.29
CA ASP A 103 -30.49 -13.25 -14.61
C ASP A 103 -30.18 -12.24 -15.73
N GLN A 104 -30.73 -11.03 -15.65
CA GLN A 104 -30.43 -9.95 -16.59
C GLN A 104 -28.97 -9.49 -16.48
N LEU A 105 -28.40 -9.46 -15.27
CA LEU A 105 -26.99 -9.10 -15.06
C LEU A 105 -26.04 -10.17 -15.60
N LEU A 106 -26.41 -11.45 -15.47
CA LEU A 106 -25.64 -12.56 -16.05
C LEU A 106 -25.60 -12.49 -17.58
N GLU A 107 -26.68 -12.06 -18.22
CA GLU A 107 -26.75 -11.87 -19.68
C GLU A 107 -25.79 -10.79 -20.19
N LEU A 108 -25.40 -9.82 -19.36
CA LEU A 108 -24.40 -8.80 -19.72
C LEU A 108 -22.97 -9.36 -19.80
N GLY A 109 -22.71 -10.51 -19.18
CA GLY A 109 -21.47 -11.27 -19.29
C GLY A 109 -20.19 -10.44 -19.09
N GLU A 110 -19.20 -10.67 -19.95
CA GLU A 110 -17.89 -10.00 -19.89
C GLU A 110 -17.92 -8.50 -20.19
N HIS A 111 -19.05 -7.94 -20.63
CA HIS A 111 -19.19 -6.49 -20.75
C HIS A 111 -19.31 -5.83 -19.38
N LEU A 112 -20.09 -6.44 -18.48
CA LEU A 112 -20.24 -5.97 -17.10
C LEU A 112 -19.10 -6.47 -16.19
N LEU A 113 -18.70 -7.72 -16.37
CA LEU A 113 -17.69 -8.40 -15.55
C LEU A 113 -16.58 -9.00 -16.42
N PRO A 114 -15.69 -8.19 -17.03
CA PRO A 114 -14.49 -8.73 -17.65
C PRO A 114 -13.61 -9.49 -16.63
N PRO A 115 -13.00 -10.62 -17.03
CA PRO A 115 -12.08 -11.34 -16.16
C PRO A 115 -10.83 -10.50 -15.89
N GLN A 116 -10.36 -10.46 -14.64
CA GLN A 116 -9.17 -9.70 -14.25
C GLN A 116 -7.92 -10.07 -15.08
N SER A 117 -7.80 -11.35 -15.46
CA SER A 117 -6.70 -11.86 -16.28
C SER A 117 -6.65 -11.31 -17.70
N ALA A 118 -7.75 -10.74 -18.21
CA ALA A 118 -7.83 -10.08 -19.52
C ALA A 118 -7.66 -8.55 -19.43
N CYS A 119 -7.49 -8.01 -18.21
CA CYS A 119 -7.40 -6.59 -17.95
C CYS A 119 -5.97 -6.18 -17.62
N ARG A 120 -5.59 -4.98 -18.08
CA ARG A 120 -4.39 -4.29 -17.61
C ARG A 120 -4.80 -3.31 -16.52
N MET A 121 -4.18 -3.43 -15.35
CA MET A 121 -4.33 -2.46 -14.27
C MET A 121 -3.43 -1.24 -14.49
N HIS A 122 -3.88 -0.08 -14.01
CA HIS A 122 -3.15 1.18 -14.03
C HIS A 122 -3.05 1.74 -12.61
N LEU A 123 -2.27 2.82 -12.43
CA LEU A 123 -2.34 3.57 -11.18
C LEU A 123 -3.78 4.05 -10.95
N PRO A 124 -4.32 3.91 -9.72
CA PRO A 124 -5.72 4.20 -9.47
C PRO A 124 -6.03 5.70 -9.46
N ALA A 125 -5.04 6.56 -9.18
CA ALA A 125 -5.19 7.99 -9.20
C ALA A 125 -3.91 8.67 -9.73
N ARG A 126 -4.08 9.90 -10.23
CA ARG A 126 -2.95 10.80 -10.49
C ARG A 126 -2.44 11.33 -9.15
N VAL A 127 -1.20 11.01 -8.82
CA VAL A 127 -0.54 11.48 -7.59
C VAL A 127 0.03 12.87 -7.82
N GLY A 128 -0.43 13.85 -7.04
CA GLY A 128 0.18 15.17 -7.00
C GLY A 128 1.49 15.09 -6.22
N ASP A 129 1.37 14.81 -4.92
CA ASP A 129 2.49 14.64 -4.02
C ASP A 129 2.52 13.24 -3.39
N TYR A 130 3.74 12.70 -3.27
CA TYR A 130 4.02 11.47 -2.52
C TYR A 130 4.85 11.85 -1.29
N THR A 131 4.40 11.48 -0.10
CA THR A 131 5.17 11.60 1.13
C THR A 131 5.40 10.25 1.75
N ASP A 132 6.63 9.97 2.13
CA ASP A 132 7.02 8.71 2.74
C ASP A 132 7.34 8.94 4.21
N PHE A 133 6.55 8.31 5.08
CA PHE A 133 6.74 8.42 6.53
C PHE A 133 7.77 7.40 7.03
N TYR A 134 8.04 7.46 8.33
CA TYR A 134 8.96 6.55 9.00
C TYR A 134 8.36 6.07 10.33
N VAL A 135 7.16 5.47 10.29
CA VAL A 135 6.40 5.17 11.52
C VAL A 135 6.66 3.78 12.13
N GLY A 136 7.31 2.87 11.41
CA GLY A 136 7.65 1.53 11.88
C GLY A 136 8.76 1.53 12.93
N ILE A 137 8.43 1.41 14.22
CA ILE A 137 9.42 1.54 15.32
C ILE A 137 10.46 0.42 15.35
N HIS A 138 10.08 -0.81 15.01
CA HIS A 138 11.04 -1.91 14.95
C HIS A 138 12.02 -1.71 13.81
N HIS A 139 11.56 -1.21 12.66
CA HIS A 139 12.44 -0.85 11.56
C HIS A 139 13.42 0.25 11.97
N ALA A 140 12.89 1.36 12.53
CA ALA A 140 13.70 2.47 13.01
C ALA A 140 14.76 2.06 14.04
N THR A 141 14.39 1.15 14.95
CA THR A 141 15.29 0.61 15.96
C THR A 141 16.35 -0.31 15.35
N GLN A 142 15.98 -1.21 14.43
CA GLN A 142 16.90 -2.15 13.81
C GLN A 142 17.93 -1.45 12.93
N ILE A 143 17.49 -0.56 12.04
CA ILE A 143 18.40 0.26 11.22
C ILE A 143 19.25 1.15 12.12
N GLY A 144 18.62 1.79 13.11
CA GLY A 144 19.32 2.58 14.12
C GLY A 144 20.48 1.83 14.78
N ARG A 145 20.29 0.56 15.16
CA ARG A 145 21.34 -0.27 15.81
C ARG A 145 22.54 -0.54 14.90
N LEU A 146 22.36 -0.56 13.58
CA LEU A 146 23.47 -0.77 12.63
C LEU A 146 24.43 0.43 12.61
N PHE A 147 23.95 1.64 12.94
CA PHE A 147 24.74 2.88 12.90
C PHE A 147 25.01 3.49 14.29
N ARG A 148 24.09 3.29 15.25
CA ARG A 148 24.05 3.85 16.61
C ARG A 148 23.54 2.78 17.57
N PRO A 149 24.35 1.77 17.93
CA PRO A 149 23.90 0.62 18.72
C PRO A 149 23.33 0.99 20.09
N ASP A 150 23.92 1.99 20.76
CA ASP A 150 23.51 2.40 22.11
C ASP A 150 22.25 3.28 22.12
N ASN A 151 22.01 4.04 21.05
CA ASN A 151 20.87 4.96 20.92
C ASN A 151 20.31 4.89 19.49
N PRO A 152 19.57 3.81 19.17
CA PRO A 152 19.19 3.52 17.79
C PRO A 152 18.19 4.54 17.23
N LEU A 153 17.24 4.97 18.06
CA LEU A 153 16.25 5.99 17.69
C LEU A 153 16.82 7.40 17.90
N LEU A 154 16.57 8.28 16.93
CA LEU A 154 16.86 9.71 17.10
C LEU A 154 15.90 10.33 18.13
N PRO A 155 16.31 11.40 18.84
CA PRO A 155 15.52 11.97 19.93
C PRO A 155 14.08 12.37 19.55
N ASN A 156 13.86 12.78 18.30
CA ASN A 156 12.56 13.25 17.80
C ASN A 156 11.58 12.13 17.41
N TYR A 157 12.04 10.89 17.21
CA TYR A 157 11.21 9.80 16.65
C TYR A 157 9.91 9.55 17.44
N LYS A 158 9.98 9.62 18.77
CA LYS A 158 8.84 9.37 19.66
C LYS A 158 7.92 10.59 19.84
N HIS A 159 8.29 11.74 19.28
CA HIS A 159 7.56 13.00 19.38
C HIS A 159 6.91 13.44 18.06
N VAL A 160 7.46 13.00 16.92
CA VAL A 160 7.05 13.42 15.58
C VAL A 160 6.97 12.21 14.65
N PRO A 161 5.88 12.01 13.88
CA PRO A 161 5.87 11.06 12.78
C PRO A 161 6.70 11.63 11.61
N ILE A 162 8.00 11.33 11.63
CA ILE A 162 8.99 11.84 10.66
C ILE A 162 8.62 11.35 9.26
N ALA A 163 8.81 12.22 8.26
CA ALA A 163 8.58 11.91 6.86
C ALA A 163 9.51 12.73 5.94
N TYR A 164 9.55 12.36 4.67
CA TYR A 164 10.17 13.14 3.60
C TYR A 164 9.30 13.10 2.34
N HIS A 165 9.47 14.08 1.45
CA HIS A 165 8.79 14.06 0.15
C HIS A 165 9.44 13.02 -0.76
N GLY A 166 8.65 12.03 -1.18
CA GLY A 166 9.03 11.02 -2.16
C GLY A 166 8.87 11.52 -3.60
N ARG A 167 9.02 10.60 -4.57
CA ARG A 167 8.96 10.95 -6.00
C ARG A 167 7.71 10.37 -6.69
N ALA A 168 6.70 11.21 -6.89
CA ALA A 168 5.44 10.80 -7.52
C ALA A 168 5.60 10.22 -8.95
N SER A 169 6.50 10.79 -9.76
CA SER A 169 6.67 10.41 -11.18
C SER A 169 7.17 8.99 -11.42
N THR A 170 7.68 8.33 -10.38
CA THR A 170 8.25 6.96 -10.45
C THR A 170 7.45 5.98 -9.61
N LEU A 171 6.23 6.35 -9.22
CA LEU A 171 5.25 5.40 -8.74
C LEU A 171 4.78 4.54 -9.94
N GLY A 172 5.01 3.24 -9.83
CA GLY A 172 4.60 2.24 -10.80
C GLY A 172 3.50 1.35 -10.24
N VAL A 173 2.85 0.58 -11.11
CA VAL A 173 1.80 -0.37 -10.74
C VAL A 173 2.36 -1.79 -10.67
N SER A 174 1.82 -2.60 -9.76
CA SER A 174 2.14 -4.02 -9.61
C SER A 174 2.23 -4.77 -10.94
N GLY A 175 3.29 -5.56 -11.10
CA GLY A 175 3.59 -6.34 -12.30
C GLY A 175 4.65 -5.72 -13.21
N GLU A 176 4.99 -4.45 -13.00
CA GLU A 176 6.05 -3.78 -13.74
C GLU A 176 7.45 -4.23 -13.30
N ALA A 177 8.38 -4.23 -14.26
CA ALA A 177 9.80 -4.46 -14.01
C ALA A 177 10.55 -3.14 -14.13
N PHE A 178 11.61 -2.97 -13.33
CA PHE A 178 12.43 -1.76 -13.33
C PHE A 178 13.90 -2.13 -13.34
N LYS A 179 14.73 -1.24 -13.89
CA LYS A 179 16.18 -1.42 -13.93
C LYS A 179 16.80 -1.14 -12.58
N ARG A 180 17.76 -1.98 -12.20
CA ARG A 180 18.68 -1.69 -11.09
C ARG A 180 19.29 -0.30 -11.30
N PRO A 181 19.20 0.61 -10.32
CA PRO A 181 19.69 1.95 -10.49
C PRO A 181 21.22 1.97 -10.56
N ARG A 182 21.74 2.94 -11.30
CA ARG A 182 23.15 3.34 -11.24
C ARG A 182 23.25 4.63 -10.45
N GLY A 183 24.30 4.78 -9.64
CA GLY A 183 24.49 5.99 -8.85
C GLY A 183 25.88 6.07 -8.23
N GLN A 184 26.12 7.17 -7.51
CA GLN A 184 27.35 7.35 -6.75
C GLN A 184 27.29 6.54 -5.46
N THR A 185 28.38 5.84 -5.15
CA THR A 185 28.60 5.16 -3.87
C THR A 185 30.01 5.43 -3.39
N LEU A 186 30.22 5.40 -2.06
CA LEU A 186 31.56 5.40 -1.46
C LEU A 186 31.83 4.04 -0.82
N PRO A 187 32.53 3.11 -1.51
CA PRO A 187 32.84 1.81 -0.96
C PRO A 187 33.76 1.90 0.26
N PRO A 188 33.69 0.95 1.22
CA PRO A 188 34.60 0.92 2.37
C PRO A 188 36.07 0.94 1.95
N GLY A 189 36.87 1.79 2.58
CA GLY A 189 38.31 1.92 2.30
C GLY A 189 38.67 2.76 1.07
N GLN A 190 37.68 3.32 0.36
CA GLN A 190 37.92 4.28 -0.72
C GLN A 190 37.89 5.72 -0.19
N GLU A 191 38.69 6.60 -0.80
CA GLU A 191 38.71 8.03 -0.49
C GLU A 191 37.80 8.86 -1.42
N ALA A 192 37.46 8.32 -2.59
CA ALA A 192 36.63 8.99 -3.59
C ALA A 192 35.44 8.11 -4.00
N PRO A 193 34.26 8.72 -4.27
CA PRO A 193 33.09 7.98 -4.71
C PRO A 193 33.26 7.45 -6.14
N VAL A 194 32.55 6.37 -6.45
CA VAL A 194 32.50 5.76 -7.78
C VAL A 194 31.06 5.74 -8.30
N VAL A 195 30.89 5.78 -9.62
CA VAL A 195 29.57 5.62 -10.28
C VAL A 195 29.44 4.20 -10.83
N GLY A 196 28.38 3.50 -10.45
CA GLY A 196 28.12 2.14 -10.94
C GLY A 196 26.74 1.63 -10.56
N PRO A 197 26.41 0.38 -10.94
CA PRO A 197 25.19 -0.28 -10.50
C PRO A 197 25.14 -0.40 -8.97
N CYS A 198 23.95 -0.21 -8.41
CA CYS A 198 23.66 -0.46 -6.99
C CYS A 198 23.99 -1.91 -6.62
N ARG A 199 24.75 -2.10 -5.53
CA ARG A 199 25.14 -3.41 -5.00
C ARG A 199 24.27 -3.87 -3.84
N ARG A 200 23.52 -2.95 -3.22
CA ARG A 200 22.67 -3.21 -2.06
C ARG A 200 21.23 -2.78 -2.35
N LEU A 201 20.63 -3.42 -3.36
CA LEU A 201 19.24 -3.18 -3.76
C LEU A 201 18.29 -3.93 -2.81
N ASP A 202 17.24 -3.26 -2.39
CA ASP A 202 16.38 -3.73 -1.32
C ASP A 202 14.91 -3.39 -1.62
N TYR A 203 14.01 -4.09 -0.93
CA TYR A 203 12.60 -3.77 -0.85
C TYR A 203 12.29 -3.07 0.48
N GLU A 204 11.15 -2.39 0.53
CA GLU A 204 10.56 -1.89 1.77
C GLU A 204 9.08 -2.26 1.81
N LEU A 205 8.68 -3.07 2.79
CA LEU A 205 7.29 -3.46 2.99
C LEU A 205 6.51 -2.30 3.62
N GLU A 206 5.55 -1.73 2.89
CA GLU A 206 4.78 -0.59 3.35
C GLU A 206 3.27 -0.70 3.10
N LEU A 207 2.52 0.05 3.91
CA LEU A 207 1.13 0.39 3.63
C LEU A 207 1.09 1.72 2.89
N GLY A 208 0.42 1.75 1.75
CA GLY A 208 0.10 2.96 1.01
C GLY A 208 -1.26 3.52 1.40
N ILE A 209 -1.37 4.84 1.54
CA ILE A 209 -2.58 5.56 1.95
C ILE A 209 -2.95 6.59 0.89
N TRP A 210 -4.18 6.51 0.39
CA TRP A 210 -4.74 7.45 -0.57
C TRP A 210 -5.50 8.56 0.14
N ILE A 211 -5.13 9.81 -0.13
CA ILE A 211 -5.83 10.98 0.40
C ILE A 211 -7.11 11.25 -0.39
N GLY A 212 -8.20 11.42 0.35
CA GLY A 212 -9.55 11.76 -0.10
C GLY A 212 -9.73 13.27 -0.29
N PRO A 213 -10.74 13.89 0.32
CA PRO A 213 -10.83 15.35 0.36
C PRO A 213 -9.54 15.96 0.92
N GLY A 214 -9.07 17.02 0.29
CA GLY A 214 -7.91 17.78 0.74
C GLY A 214 -8.23 18.77 1.86
N ASN A 215 -7.32 19.71 2.08
CA ASN A 215 -7.51 20.87 2.95
C ASN A 215 -6.99 22.13 2.24
N ALA A 216 -7.53 23.30 2.62
CA ALA A 216 -7.01 24.55 2.09
C ALA A 216 -5.61 24.84 2.65
N GLN A 217 -4.77 25.51 1.86
CA GLN A 217 -3.45 25.94 2.32
C GLN A 217 -3.58 26.86 3.54
N GLY A 218 -2.84 26.55 4.61
CA GLY A 218 -2.90 27.25 5.88
C GLY A 218 -3.96 26.72 6.86
N GLU A 219 -4.81 25.78 6.43
CA GLU A 219 -5.85 25.19 7.27
C GLU A 219 -5.48 23.74 7.64
N PRO A 220 -4.96 23.48 8.85
CA PRO A 220 -4.55 22.13 9.25
C PRO A 220 -5.75 21.21 9.44
N ILE A 221 -5.55 19.91 9.20
CA ILE A 221 -6.54 18.87 9.51
C ILE A 221 -6.32 18.45 10.97
N ALA A 222 -7.33 18.61 11.82
CA ALA A 222 -7.27 18.11 13.18
C ALA A 222 -7.26 16.56 13.19
N ILE A 223 -6.56 15.97 14.15
CA ILE A 223 -6.45 14.49 14.25
C ILE A 223 -7.83 13.80 14.31
N ALA A 224 -8.82 14.39 14.97
CA ALA A 224 -10.19 13.86 15.05
C ALA A 224 -10.91 13.82 13.68
N ASP A 225 -10.54 14.72 12.76
CA ASP A 225 -11.14 14.80 11.42
C ASP A 225 -10.36 13.99 10.38
N ALA A 226 -9.13 13.56 10.69
CA ALA A 226 -8.22 12.94 9.74
C ALA A 226 -8.80 11.70 9.01
N ALA A 227 -9.67 10.93 9.66
CA ALA A 227 -10.31 9.76 9.05
C ALA A 227 -11.19 10.11 7.83
N GLU A 228 -11.78 11.31 7.80
CA GLU A 228 -12.63 11.77 6.69
C GLU A 228 -11.80 12.12 5.43
N HIS A 229 -10.51 12.37 5.61
CA HIS A 229 -9.54 12.68 4.56
C HIS A 229 -8.83 11.45 3.99
N ILE A 230 -9.16 10.24 4.46
CA ILE A 230 -8.58 8.99 3.95
C ILE A 230 -9.56 8.33 2.98
N ALA A 231 -9.17 8.16 1.72
CA ALA A 231 -9.99 7.47 0.73
C ALA A 231 -9.87 5.95 0.85
N GLY A 232 -8.66 5.45 1.08
CA GLY A 232 -8.41 4.01 1.16
C GLY A 232 -6.92 3.68 1.20
N PHE A 233 -6.64 2.41 1.05
CA PHE A 233 -5.34 1.82 1.32
C PHE A 233 -4.92 0.87 0.19
N CYS A 234 -3.61 0.73 0.00
CA CYS A 234 -2.99 -0.23 -0.90
C CYS A 234 -1.67 -0.73 -0.28
N LEU A 235 -1.01 -1.69 -0.91
CA LEU A 235 0.37 -2.05 -0.59
C LEU A 235 1.35 -1.15 -1.36
N LEU A 236 2.47 -0.83 -0.73
CA LEU A 236 3.57 -0.09 -1.33
C LEU A 236 4.88 -0.87 -1.13
N ASN A 237 5.68 -0.95 -2.18
CA ASN A 237 7.09 -1.33 -2.11
C ASN A 237 7.95 -0.13 -2.47
N ASP A 238 8.64 0.47 -1.50
CA ASP A 238 9.57 1.58 -1.73
C ASP A 238 11.00 1.07 -1.99
N TRP A 239 11.28 0.76 -3.26
CA TRP A 239 12.54 0.13 -3.64
C TRP A 239 13.73 1.02 -3.28
N SER A 240 14.77 0.40 -2.72
CA SER A 240 15.81 1.15 -2.05
C SER A 240 17.21 0.71 -2.46
N ALA A 241 18.03 1.65 -2.91
CA ALA A 241 19.44 1.43 -3.20
C ALA A 241 20.30 1.87 -2.01
N ARG A 242 20.53 0.96 -1.05
CA ARG A 242 21.08 1.28 0.29
C ARG A 242 22.49 1.85 0.28
N ASP A 243 23.31 1.45 -0.69
CA ASP A 243 24.67 1.95 -0.86
C ASP A 243 24.71 3.36 -1.45
N ILE A 244 23.79 3.68 -2.37
CA ILE A 244 23.58 5.06 -2.84
C ILE A 244 23.05 5.91 -1.68
N GLN A 245 22.06 5.39 -0.96
CA GLN A 245 21.42 6.08 0.17
C GLN A 245 22.44 6.51 1.22
N ALA A 246 23.29 5.57 1.64
CA ALA A 246 24.30 5.81 2.68
C ALA A 246 25.28 6.94 2.31
N TRP A 247 25.54 7.15 1.01
CA TRP A 247 26.41 8.21 0.51
C TRP A 247 25.69 9.55 0.38
N GLU A 248 24.46 9.57 -0.11
CA GLU A 248 23.78 10.82 -0.49
C GLU A 248 22.95 11.47 0.63
N TYR A 249 22.45 10.70 1.60
CA TYR A 249 21.31 11.15 2.41
C TYR A 249 21.60 12.27 3.39
N GLN A 250 22.87 12.54 3.72
CA GLN A 250 23.23 13.58 4.67
C GLN A 250 23.55 14.89 3.91
N PRO A 251 22.94 16.03 4.30
CA PRO A 251 21.98 16.23 5.39
C PRO A 251 20.49 16.24 4.94
N LEU A 252 20.21 16.05 3.65
CA LEU A 252 18.91 16.41 3.05
C LEU A 252 17.89 15.27 2.98
N GLY A 253 18.24 14.08 3.43
CA GLY A 253 17.40 12.88 3.35
C GLY A 253 17.60 12.07 2.07
N PRO A 254 16.88 10.93 1.95
CA PRO A 254 16.94 10.05 0.78
C PRO A 254 16.52 10.77 -0.51
N PHE A 255 17.18 10.48 -1.63
CA PHE A 255 16.86 11.07 -2.93
C PHE A 255 16.93 10.04 -4.06
N LEU A 256 18.07 9.90 -4.75
CA LEU A 256 18.22 8.99 -5.89
C LEU A 256 18.17 7.52 -5.49
N SER A 257 18.46 7.24 -4.22
CA SER A 257 18.35 5.92 -3.63
C SER A 257 16.92 5.41 -3.45
N LYS A 258 15.91 6.26 -3.70
CA LYS A 258 14.47 5.95 -3.62
C LYS A 258 13.74 6.28 -4.92
N SER A 259 14.07 7.41 -5.54
CA SER A 259 13.32 7.98 -6.66
C SER A 259 13.42 7.23 -7.99
N PHE A 260 13.94 6.00 -8.02
CA PHE A 260 14.09 5.20 -9.24
C PHE A 260 12.89 4.29 -9.50
N ALA A 261 12.22 3.82 -8.44
CA ALA A 261 11.00 3.03 -8.52
C ALA A 261 10.33 2.93 -7.14
N SER A 262 9.01 3.10 -7.09
CA SER A 262 8.18 2.63 -5.96
C SER A 262 6.95 1.95 -6.57
N THR A 263 6.54 0.78 -6.08
CA THR A 263 5.47 -0.04 -6.70
C THR A 263 4.24 -0.11 -5.80
N LEU A 264 3.04 0.08 -6.36
CA LEU A 264 1.77 0.01 -5.65
C LEU A 264 0.93 -1.20 -6.07
N SER A 265 0.18 -1.81 -5.14
CA SER A 265 -0.92 -2.70 -5.54
C SER A 265 -2.03 -1.88 -6.23
N PRO A 266 -2.69 -2.42 -7.28
CA PRO A 266 -3.58 -1.62 -8.12
C PRO A 266 -4.95 -1.33 -7.49
N TRP A 267 -5.33 -2.11 -6.48
CA TRP A 267 -6.62 -2.03 -5.83
C TRP A 267 -6.57 -1.15 -4.58
N VAL A 268 -7.47 -0.17 -4.53
CA VAL A 268 -7.71 0.72 -3.40
C VAL A 268 -8.80 0.10 -2.53
N VAL A 269 -8.39 -0.49 -1.42
CA VAL A 269 -9.30 -1.00 -0.40
C VAL A 269 -9.81 0.20 0.40
N THR A 270 -11.12 0.47 0.34
CA THR A 270 -11.67 1.70 0.91
C THR A 270 -11.62 1.68 2.44
N ALA A 271 -11.56 2.88 3.05
CA ALA A 271 -11.58 3.01 4.51
C ALA A 271 -12.82 2.34 5.14
N GLU A 272 -13.96 2.34 4.43
CA GLU A 272 -15.21 1.74 4.88
C GLU A 272 -15.19 0.20 4.84
N ALA A 273 -14.44 -0.40 3.90
CA ALA A 273 -14.22 -1.85 3.87
C ALA A 273 -13.40 -2.32 5.08
N LEU A 274 -12.46 -1.48 5.54
CA LEU A 274 -11.57 -1.78 6.66
C LEU A 274 -12.14 -1.40 8.03
N ALA A 275 -13.21 -0.60 8.09
CA ALA A 275 -13.78 -0.14 9.35
C ALA A 275 -14.07 -1.27 10.37
N PRO A 276 -14.59 -2.47 9.98
CA PRO A 276 -14.79 -3.58 10.92
C PRO A 276 -13.51 -4.20 11.50
N TYR A 277 -12.36 -3.98 10.84
CA TYR A 277 -11.04 -4.50 11.20
C TYR A 277 -10.19 -3.49 11.98
N ARG A 278 -10.77 -2.34 12.28
CA ARG A 278 -10.16 -1.39 13.22
C ARG A 278 -10.06 -2.01 14.62
N THR A 279 -9.00 -1.62 15.31
CA THR A 279 -8.69 -2.00 16.69
C THR A 279 -8.00 -0.85 17.41
N ALA A 280 -7.83 -0.98 18.72
CA ALA A 280 -7.07 -0.01 19.50
C ALA A 280 -5.62 0.04 19.03
N GLN A 281 -5.05 1.23 18.98
CA GLN A 281 -3.63 1.41 18.71
C GLN A 281 -2.81 0.71 19.81
N PRO A 282 -1.78 -0.08 19.44
CA PRO A 282 -0.91 -0.69 20.43
C PRO A 282 -0.34 0.36 21.39
N ALA A 283 -0.48 0.08 22.69
CA ALA A 283 -0.04 0.99 23.72
C ALA A 283 1.46 1.27 23.58
N ARG A 284 1.83 2.54 23.76
CA ARG A 284 3.25 2.92 23.79
C ARG A 284 3.97 2.19 24.93
N PRO A 285 5.23 1.75 24.73
CA PRO A 285 6.02 1.15 25.78
C PRO A 285 6.07 2.00 27.06
N THR A 286 6.13 1.36 28.23
CA THR A 286 6.24 2.07 29.51
C THR A 286 7.45 3.01 29.50
N GLY A 287 7.21 4.28 29.83
CA GLY A 287 8.23 5.34 29.85
C GLY A 287 8.34 6.14 28.56
N ASP A 288 7.67 5.74 27.48
CA ASP A 288 7.58 6.55 26.28
C ASP A 288 6.71 7.80 26.50
N PRO A 289 7.04 8.93 25.84
CA PRO A 289 6.27 10.16 25.99
C PRO A 289 4.89 10.02 25.35
N GLN A 290 3.90 10.67 25.96
CA GLN A 290 2.61 10.91 25.33
C GLN A 290 2.78 11.89 24.16
N PRO A 291 2.10 11.69 23.03
CA PRO A 291 2.06 12.68 21.96
C PRO A 291 1.56 14.05 22.46
N LEU A 292 2.00 15.13 21.80
CA LEU A 292 1.43 16.45 22.03
C LEU A 292 -0.06 16.48 21.66
N PRO A 293 -0.88 17.40 22.20
CA PRO A 293 -2.33 17.40 22.01
C PRO A 293 -2.80 17.34 20.55
N TYR A 294 -2.09 17.95 19.60
CA TYR A 294 -2.46 17.92 18.18
C TYR A 294 -2.29 16.54 17.51
N LEU A 295 -1.56 15.62 18.16
CA LEU A 295 -1.35 14.23 17.75
C LEU A 295 -2.02 13.24 18.70
N PHE A 296 -2.89 13.70 19.60
CA PHE A 296 -3.57 12.82 20.54
C PHE A 296 -5.08 13.02 20.43
N ASP A 297 -5.79 11.93 20.18
CA ASP A 297 -7.24 11.86 20.17
C ASP A 297 -7.65 10.49 20.74
N GLU A 298 -8.63 10.48 21.64
CA GLU A 298 -9.03 9.26 22.36
C GLU A 298 -9.68 8.23 21.42
N ASP A 299 -10.44 8.68 20.43
CA ASP A 299 -11.11 7.81 19.45
C ASP A 299 -10.08 7.20 18.50
N ASP A 300 -9.08 7.97 18.05
CA ASP A 300 -7.94 7.45 17.30
C ASP A 300 -7.13 6.43 18.11
N GLN A 301 -6.91 6.64 19.41
CA GLN A 301 -6.23 5.62 20.23
C GLN A 301 -7.09 4.36 20.42
N ALA A 302 -8.41 4.50 20.50
CA ALA A 302 -9.34 3.38 20.70
C ALA A 302 -9.65 2.58 19.42
N GLY A 303 -9.54 3.18 18.23
CA GLY A 303 -9.95 2.56 16.95
C GLY A 303 -9.17 2.99 15.71
N GLY A 304 -8.07 3.73 15.87
CA GLY A 304 -7.26 4.27 14.77
C GLY A 304 -6.42 3.22 14.04
N ALA A 305 -6.06 2.13 14.72
CA ALA A 305 -5.23 1.08 14.16
C ALA A 305 -6.00 0.13 13.25
N LEU A 306 -5.29 -0.44 12.29
CA LEU A 306 -5.76 -1.47 11.39
C LEU A 306 -4.96 -2.74 11.68
N ASP A 307 -5.64 -3.87 11.85
CA ASP A 307 -5.01 -5.19 11.95
C ASP A 307 -4.92 -5.82 10.55
N ILE A 308 -3.80 -5.54 9.88
CA ILE A 308 -3.50 -6.00 8.53
C ILE A 308 -2.22 -6.82 8.59
N GLU A 309 -2.35 -8.12 8.38
CA GLU A 309 -1.21 -9.01 8.18
C GLU A 309 -0.52 -8.66 6.87
N LEU A 310 0.80 -8.53 6.90
CA LEU A 310 1.64 -8.11 5.77
C LEU A 310 2.67 -9.19 5.46
N GLU A 311 2.61 -9.78 4.27
CA GLU A 311 3.48 -10.88 3.86
C GLU A 311 4.44 -10.41 2.75
N VAL A 312 5.69 -10.84 2.85
CA VAL A 312 6.71 -10.65 1.81
C VAL A 312 7.14 -12.00 1.26
N LEU A 313 7.06 -12.14 -0.06
CA LEU A 313 7.51 -13.29 -0.81
C LEU A 313 8.66 -12.88 -1.75
N LEU A 314 9.65 -13.75 -1.88
CA LEU A 314 10.74 -13.62 -2.84
C LEU A 314 10.71 -14.79 -3.81
N HIS A 315 10.83 -14.50 -5.10
CA HIS A 315 10.90 -15.49 -6.16
C HIS A 315 12.09 -15.21 -7.07
N THR A 316 13.03 -16.14 -7.11
CA THR A 316 14.26 -15.99 -7.89
C THR A 316 14.14 -16.66 -9.26
N PRO A 317 15.03 -16.32 -10.21
CA PRO A 317 15.12 -17.06 -11.48
C PRO A 317 15.42 -18.55 -11.30
N LEU A 318 16.24 -18.93 -10.32
CA LEU A 318 16.59 -20.34 -10.08
C LEU A 318 15.40 -21.11 -9.50
N MET A 319 14.66 -20.52 -8.56
CA MET A 319 13.42 -21.11 -8.05
C MET A 319 12.42 -21.34 -9.18
N ALA A 320 12.23 -20.36 -10.07
CA ALA A 320 11.36 -20.50 -11.23
C ALA A 320 11.82 -21.65 -12.17
N GLN A 321 13.12 -21.76 -12.45
CA GLN A 321 13.68 -22.84 -13.28
C GLN A 321 13.49 -24.23 -12.65
N GLN A 322 13.52 -24.32 -11.33
CA GLN A 322 13.31 -25.57 -10.58
C GLN A 322 11.83 -25.87 -10.33
N GLY A 323 10.90 -24.98 -10.72
CA GLY A 323 9.47 -25.13 -10.42
C GLY A 323 9.14 -24.96 -8.93
N LEU A 324 9.99 -24.26 -8.17
CA LEU A 324 9.75 -23.93 -6.77
C LEU A 324 8.86 -22.68 -6.65
N PRO A 325 7.90 -22.65 -5.72
CA PRO A 325 7.07 -21.47 -5.50
C PRO A 325 7.87 -20.35 -4.84
N ALA A 326 7.37 -19.11 -4.92
CA ALA A 326 7.90 -17.98 -4.17
C ALA A 326 7.98 -18.31 -2.65
N GLN A 327 9.09 -17.94 -2.03
CA GLN A 327 9.34 -18.20 -0.61
C GLN A 327 8.85 -17.01 0.22
N ARG A 328 8.10 -17.29 1.29
CA ARG A 328 7.83 -16.28 2.31
C ARG A 328 9.08 -15.99 3.12
N ILE A 329 9.52 -14.74 3.08
CA ILE A 329 10.71 -14.26 3.78
C ILE A 329 10.35 -13.39 4.99
N ALA A 330 9.14 -12.82 5.03
CA ALA A 330 8.63 -12.11 6.19
C ALA A 330 7.10 -12.18 6.33
N LEU A 331 6.63 -12.13 7.57
CA LEU A 331 5.24 -11.92 7.96
C LEU A 331 5.21 -10.88 9.09
N SER A 332 4.75 -9.68 8.75
CA SER A 332 4.63 -8.51 9.64
C SER A 332 3.14 -8.12 9.80
N ASN A 333 2.89 -6.98 10.43
CA ASN A 333 1.55 -6.43 10.61
C ASN A 333 1.61 -4.89 10.74
N THR A 334 0.58 -4.19 10.29
CA THR A 334 0.41 -2.74 10.49
C THR A 334 0.30 -2.32 11.96
N LEU A 335 -0.02 -3.25 12.87
CA LEU A 335 0.05 -3.01 14.32
C LEU A 335 1.47 -2.70 14.82
N ASN A 336 2.50 -2.88 14.01
CA ASN A 336 3.86 -2.44 14.34
C ASN A 336 4.13 -0.95 14.08
N MET A 337 3.16 -0.23 13.49
CA MET A 337 3.21 1.23 13.36
C MET A 337 3.15 1.89 14.75
N TYR A 338 4.07 2.81 15.01
CA TYR A 338 4.09 3.57 16.26
C TYR A 338 3.21 4.83 16.24
N TRP A 339 2.92 5.30 15.03
CA TRP A 339 2.03 6.42 14.77
C TRP A 339 0.88 5.94 13.89
N THR A 340 -0.34 6.37 14.20
CA THR A 340 -1.54 6.06 13.42
C THR A 340 -1.56 6.87 12.12
N VAL A 341 -2.39 6.43 11.17
CA VAL A 341 -2.60 7.18 9.92
C VAL A 341 -3.23 8.55 10.19
N ALA A 342 -4.08 8.67 11.21
CA ALA A 342 -4.64 9.95 11.62
C ALA A 342 -3.54 10.92 12.10
N GLN A 343 -2.58 10.42 12.89
CA GLN A 343 -1.41 11.18 13.31
C GLN A 343 -0.52 11.60 12.13
N MET A 344 -0.38 10.75 11.11
CA MET A 344 0.36 11.09 9.87
C MET A 344 -0.31 12.29 9.16
N VAL A 345 -1.63 12.24 8.92
CA VAL A 345 -2.39 13.32 8.27
C VAL A 345 -2.35 14.61 9.09
N ALA A 346 -2.60 14.53 10.40
CA ALA A 346 -2.58 15.69 11.29
C ALA A 346 -1.18 16.34 11.32
N HIS A 347 -0.12 15.54 11.40
CA HIS A 347 1.24 16.07 11.39
C HIS A 347 1.61 16.73 10.06
N HIS A 348 1.25 16.09 8.94
CA HIS A 348 1.61 16.60 7.61
C HIS A 348 1.03 17.98 7.35
N THR A 349 -0.18 18.24 7.86
CA THR A 349 -0.92 19.48 7.61
C THR A 349 -0.77 20.54 8.71
N VAL A 350 -0.15 20.21 9.86
CA VAL A 350 -0.07 21.12 11.02
C VAL A 350 0.58 22.46 10.72
N ASN A 351 1.47 22.52 9.71
CA ASN A 351 2.13 23.74 9.28
C ASN A 351 1.36 24.53 8.19
N GLY A 352 0.17 24.06 7.81
CA GLY A 352 -0.63 24.61 6.71
C GLY A 352 -0.35 24.01 5.34
N CYS A 353 0.37 22.89 5.25
CA CYS A 353 0.49 22.14 3.99
C CYS A 353 -0.90 21.72 3.49
N ALA A 354 -1.17 21.95 2.21
CA ALA A 354 -2.40 21.53 1.55
C ALA A 354 -2.23 20.13 0.99
N LEU A 355 -3.06 19.19 1.44
CA LEU A 355 -3.24 17.91 0.78
C LEU A 355 -4.28 18.04 -0.32
N ASN A 356 -4.12 17.22 -1.37
CA ASN A 356 -5.00 17.17 -2.52
C ASN A 356 -5.58 15.76 -2.71
N PRO A 357 -6.77 15.62 -3.32
CA PRO A 357 -7.32 14.32 -3.67
C PRO A 357 -6.43 13.53 -4.61
N GLY A 358 -5.99 12.35 -4.14
CA GLY A 358 -5.03 11.50 -4.83
C GLY A 358 -3.57 11.72 -4.44
N ASP A 359 -3.27 12.63 -3.52
CA ASP A 359 -1.98 12.59 -2.82
C ASP A 359 -1.82 11.25 -2.09
N PHE A 360 -0.57 10.84 -1.93
CA PHE A 360 -0.25 9.49 -1.53
C PHE A 360 0.76 9.48 -0.38
N PHE A 361 0.47 8.72 0.68
CA PHE A 361 1.42 8.48 1.76
C PHE A 361 1.93 7.04 1.76
N GLY A 362 3.23 6.88 1.96
CA GLY A 362 3.84 5.62 2.43
C GLY A 362 3.95 5.64 3.95
N SER A 363 3.77 4.48 4.59
CA SER A 363 3.89 4.37 6.05
C SER A 363 5.34 4.47 6.54
N GLY A 364 6.31 4.27 5.66
CA GLY A 364 7.62 3.78 6.03
C GLY A 364 7.60 2.27 6.27
N THR A 365 8.77 1.65 6.16
CA THR A 365 8.94 0.21 6.30
C THR A 365 8.33 -0.36 7.60
N LEU A 366 7.49 -1.40 7.46
CA LEU A 366 6.75 -2.02 8.56
C LEU A 366 7.36 -3.36 8.99
N SER A 367 8.29 -3.28 9.94
CA SER A 367 8.88 -4.46 10.59
C SER A 367 8.20 -4.78 11.91
N GLY A 368 8.12 -6.07 12.25
CA GLY A 368 7.81 -6.53 13.60
C GLY A 368 9.06 -6.76 14.48
N PRO A 369 8.87 -7.26 15.71
CA PRO A 369 9.96 -7.46 16.67
C PRO A 369 10.86 -8.67 16.33
N ASP A 370 10.36 -9.63 15.58
CA ASP A 370 11.04 -10.90 15.30
C ASP A 370 11.73 -10.90 13.93
N ALA A 371 12.80 -11.70 13.78
CA ALA A 371 13.56 -11.79 12.53
C ALA A 371 12.70 -12.23 11.31
N GLY A 372 11.65 -13.02 11.55
CA GLY A 372 10.69 -13.44 10.53
C GLY A 372 9.65 -12.38 10.15
N SER A 373 9.76 -11.16 10.68
CA SER A 373 8.79 -10.07 10.50
C SER A 373 9.44 -8.78 9.99
N CYS A 374 10.68 -8.84 9.53
CA CYS A 374 11.43 -7.69 9.01
C CYS A 374 10.88 -7.20 7.66
N GLY A 375 10.75 -5.89 7.53
CA GLY A 375 10.20 -5.23 6.34
C GLY A 375 11.21 -4.94 5.23
N SER A 376 12.47 -5.37 5.36
CA SER A 376 13.53 -5.20 4.34
C SER A 376 14.61 -6.28 4.42
N LEU A 377 15.34 -6.55 3.32
CA LEU A 377 16.51 -7.44 3.36
C LEU A 377 17.64 -6.85 4.20
N LEU A 378 17.76 -5.53 4.27
CA LEU A 378 18.73 -4.86 5.14
C LEU A 378 18.60 -5.34 6.59
N GLU A 379 17.36 -5.51 7.06
CA GLU A 379 17.05 -6.02 8.40
C GLU A 379 17.19 -7.53 8.47
N VAL A 380 16.54 -8.28 7.56
CA VAL A 380 16.58 -9.76 7.52
C VAL A 380 18.03 -10.28 7.57
N THR A 381 18.93 -9.59 6.89
CA THR A 381 20.32 -10.04 6.70
C THR A 381 21.31 -9.32 7.61
N GLN A 382 20.82 -8.46 8.53
CA GLN A 382 21.63 -7.66 9.47
C GLN A 382 22.73 -6.85 8.77
N GLY A 383 22.36 -6.10 7.73
CA GLY A 383 23.34 -5.36 6.94
C GLY A 383 24.13 -6.21 5.94
N GLY A 384 23.63 -7.40 5.58
CA GLY A 384 24.32 -8.37 4.73
C GLY A 384 25.30 -9.29 5.47
N LYS A 385 25.32 -9.26 6.81
CA LYS A 385 26.18 -10.12 7.64
C LYS A 385 25.67 -11.55 7.74
N GLN A 386 24.35 -11.75 7.62
CA GLN A 386 23.70 -13.06 7.70
C GLN A 386 22.91 -13.30 6.42
N PRO A 387 23.43 -14.11 5.48
CA PRO A 387 22.70 -14.42 4.26
C PRO A 387 21.40 -15.18 4.54
N LEU A 388 20.31 -14.77 3.88
CA LEU A 388 19.05 -15.49 3.84
C LEU A 388 19.21 -16.74 2.97
N GLN A 389 18.80 -17.90 3.49
CA GLN A 389 18.78 -19.16 2.75
C GLN A 389 17.44 -19.34 2.01
N LEU A 390 17.52 -19.73 0.73
CA LEU A 390 16.36 -19.97 -0.14
C LEU A 390 16.23 -21.46 -0.50
N PRO A 391 15.02 -21.98 -0.81
CA PRO A 391 14.76 -23.40 -1.00
C PRO A 391 15.48 -24.00 -2.22
N GLY A 392 15.91 -23.17 -3.17
CA GLY A 392 16.71 -23.60 -4.31
C GLY A 392 18.19 -23.87 -3.99
N GLY A 393 18.62 -23.71 -2.73
CA GLY A 393 20.00 -23.85 -2.28
C GLY A 393 20.86 -22.59 -2.48
N GLU A 394 20.27 -21.51 -2.96
CA GLU A 394 20.90 -20.20 -3.11
C GLU A 394 20.68 -19.33 -1.87
N THR A 395 21.44 -18.23 -1.79
CA THR A 395 21.32 -17.24 -0.71
C THR A 395 21.08 -15.84 -1.24
N ARG A 396 20.53 -14.96 -0.40
CA ARG A 396 20.50 -13.51 -0.65
C ARG A 396 20.99 -12.71 0.54
N THR A 397 21.73 -11.64 0.27
CA THR A 397 21.97 -10.56 1.23
C THR A 397 21.20 -9.31 0.83
N PHE A 398 21.14 -9.03 -0.46
CA PHE A 398 20.34 -8.00 -1.13
C PHE A 398 19.78 -8.60 -2.42
N LEU A 399 18.88 -7.88 -3.09
CA LEU A 399 18.24 -8.35 -4.32
C LEU A 399 19.25 -8.46 -5.47
N GLU A 400 19.16 -9.57 -6.21
CA GLU A 400 19.90 -9.83 -7.43
C GLU A 400 19.03 -9.55 -8.67
N ASP A 401 19.66 -9.52 -9.85
CA ASP A 401 18.94 -9.28 -11.09
C ASP A 401 18.02 -10.46 -11.43
N GLY A 402 16.78 -10.17 -11.81
CA GLY A 402 15.75 -11.15 -12.11
C GLY A 402 14.91 -11.58 -10.89
N ASP A 403 15.32 -11.23 -9.67
CA ASP A 403 14.52 -11.45 -8.47
C ASP A 403 13.19 -10.67 -8.55
N GLU A 404 12.12 -11.31 -8.11
CA GLU A 404 10.78 -10.74 -8.00
C GLU A 404 10.35 -10.72 -6.53
N VAL A 405 9.97 -9.54 -6.04
CA VAL A 405 9.39 -9.37 -4.71
C VAL A 405 7.89 -9.23 -4.87
N ILE A 406 7.13 -9.94 -4.03
CA ILE A 406 5.67 -9.90 -4.00
C ILE A 406 5.25 -9.59 -2.56
N LEU A 407 4.56 -8.47 -2.37
CA LEU A 407 3.91 -8.11 -1.12
C LEU A 407 2.44 -8.51 -1.18
N ARG A 408 1.92 -9.01 -0.05
CA ARG A 408 0.51 -9.33 0.15
C ARG A 408 0.02 -8.77 1.48
N ALA A 409 -1.26 -8.45 1.54
CA ALA A 409 -1.91 -7.96 2.74
C ALA A 409 -3.26 -8.62 2.94
N ARG A 410 -3.58 -8.92 4.20
CA ARG A 410 -4.90 -9.44 4.57
C ARG A 410 -5.34 -9.02 5.97
N CYS A 411 -6.57 -8.56 6.07
CA CYS A 411 -7.25 -8.39 7.35
C CYS A 411 -7.91 -9.70 7.76
N ARG A 412 -7.73 -10.12 9.01
CA ARG A 412 -8.36 -11.32 9.58
C ARG A 412 -8.93 -10.97 10.95
N LYS A 413 -10.22 -11.20 11.15
CA LYS A 413 -10.86 -11.02 12.46
C LYS A 413 -11.87 -12.15 12.66
N PRO A 414 -11.83 -12.89 13.79
CA PRO A 414 -12.76 -13.98 14.04
C PRO A 414 -14.21 -13.54 13.87
N GLY A 415 -15.00 -14.32 13.12
CA GLY A 415 -16.40 -14.02 12.82
C GLY A 415 -16.63 -12.99 11.70
N LEU A 416 -15.56 -12.42 11.13
CA LEU A 416 -15.63 -11.57 9.95
C LEU A 416 -14.95 -12.26 8.75
N PRO A 417 -15.38 -11.95 7.51
CA PRO A 417 -14.71 -12.40 6.29
C PRO A 417 -13.27 -11.86 6.21
N GLY A 418 -12.43 -12.40 5.35
CA GLY A 418 -11.12 -11.80 5.05
C GLY A 418 -11.24 -10.62 4.09
N ILE A 419 -10.36 -9.62 4.22
CA ILE A 419 -10.19 -8.53 3.24
C ILE A 419 -8.75 -8.53 2.77
N GLY A 420 -8.54 -8.71 1.47
CA GLY A 420 -7.20 -8.68 0.87
C GLY A 420 -6.99 -7.51 -0.08
N PHE A 421 -5.74 -7.31 -0.48
CA PHE A 421 -5.31 -6.14 -1.26
C PHE A 421 -4.87 -6.49 -2.69
N GLY A 422 -4.89 -7.78 -3.04
CA GLY A 422 -4.16 -8.30 -4.19
C GLY A 422 -2.64 -8.23 -3.97
N ASP A 423 -1.89 -8.47 -5.04
CA ASP A 423 -0.43 -8.49 -4.99
C ASP A 423 0.14 -7.11 -5.36
N CYS A 424 1.13 -6.63 -4.60
CA CYS A 424 2.09 -5.63 -5.05
C CYS A 424 3.39 -6.35 -5.43
N ARG A 425 3.66 -6.50 -6.73
CA ARG A 425 4.83 -7.24 -7.22
C ARG A 425 5.68 -6.40 -8.15
N GLY A 426 6.99 -6.62 -8.11
CA GLY A 426 7.91 -6.03 -9.10
C GLY A 426 9.16 -6.87 -9.25
N ARG A 427 9.76 -6.79 -10.44
CA ARG A 427 10.94 -7.56 -10.84
C ARG A 427 12.12 -6.67 -11.14
N VAL A 428 13.28 -7.02 -10.59
CA VAL A 428 14.54 -6.32 -10.83
C VAL A 428 15.09 -6.72 -12.20
N GLN A 429 15.39 -5.74 -13.05
CA GLN A 429 16.17 -5.93 -14.28
C GLN A 429 17.62 -5.49 -14.06
N ALA A 430 18.53 -6.09 -14.83
CA ALA A 430 19.93 -5.68 -14.83
C ALA A 430 20.09 -4.19 -15.16
N ALA A 431 21.11 -3.58 -14.58
CA ALA A 431 21.55 -2.25 -14.98
C ALA A 431 22.12 -2.29 -16.41
N ASP A 432 22.01 -1.17 -17.13
CA ASP A 432 22.61 -0.98 -18.46
C ASP A 432 24.14 -1.01 -18.43
#